data_AF-A0A1D2AEX8-F1
#
_entry.id   AF-A0A1D2AEX8-F1
#
_cell.length_a   1.000
_cell.length_b   1.000
_cell.length_c   1.000
_cell.angle_alpha   90.00
_cell.angle_beta   90.00
_cell.angle_gamma   90.00
#
_symmetry.space_group_name_H-M   'P 1'
#
loop_
_entity.id
_entity.type
_entity.pdbx_description
1 polymer ?
#
loop_
_entity_poly.entity_id
_entity_poly.type
_entity_poly.pdbx_seq_one_letter_code
_entity_poly.pdbx_strand_id
1 'polypeptide(L)'
;MHRGEAYYARKDLADVHTQDRWRRLGRDVLEEELARPAKALARRRAPGPSPGPAGEVSKTISGRVAGRDPPPDPAGVPPEATEPAAPLVHYYGEWQTRVAVPLAARNGKVPRNAMGNVEVPPLAHALPLGTVHLDLPSVFAVCQALRVDAAPALAGFEHRGGRATPCLRGVVVAAEHEGAVLELYWRQAREREARAEARRRQAAEAAWRSLLRALLARVRLQARYGEEGAGQGGSMQDAAATLLEPEARGGCVAAGRRVDAERGHQHTSAPEEAEEI
;
A
#
# COMPACT_ATOMS: atom_id res chain seq x y z
N MET A 1 -44.22 23.83 -29.47
CA MET A 1 -44.90 23.44 -28.22
C MET A 1 -44.41 22.04 -27.84
N HIS A 2 -43.96 21.85 -26.60
CA HIS A 2 -43.37 20.60 -26.14
C HIS A 2 -44.44 19.49 -26.05
N ARG A 3 -44.07 18.24 -26.34
CA ARG A 3 -44.94 17.09 -26.64
C ARG A 3 -45.67 16.50 -25.41
N GLY A 4 -46.36 17.30 -24.62
CA GLY A 4 -47.17 16.80 -23.48
C GLY A 4 -46.39 16.07 -22.37
N GLU A 5 -45.06 16.11 -22.42
CA GLU A 5 -44.19 15.52 -21.40
C GLU A 5 -44.19 16.39 -20.14
N ALA A 6 -44.21 15.75 -18.97
CA ALA A 6 -44.10 16.45 -17.70
C ALA A 6 -42.72 17.09 -17.54
N TYR A 7 -42.68 18.39 -17.32
CA TYR A 7 -41.47 19.15 -17.05
C TYR A 7 -41.45 19.60 -15.59
N TYR A 8 -40.29 19.46 -14.96
CA TYR A 8 -40.05 19.89 -13.58
C TYR A 8 -38.88 20.85 -13.59
N ALA A 9 -38.96 21.92 -12.80
CA ALA A 9 -37.82 22.81 -12.66
C ALA A 9 -36.74 22.11 -11.83
N ARG A 10 -35.46 22.29 -12.16
CA ARG A 10 -34.36 21.65 -11.42
C ARG A 10 -34.34 22.00 -9.94
N LYS A 11 -34.84 23.19 -9.57
CA LYS A 11 -34.98 23.65 -8.18
C LYS A 11 -35.99 22.85 -7.35
N ASP A 12 -36.92 22.15 -8.02
CA ASP A 12 -37.95 21.32 -7.38
C ASP A 12 -37.49 19.85 -7.28
N LEU A 13 -36.32 19.53 -7.84
CA LEU A 13 -35.69 18.22 -7.76
C LEU A 13 -34.64 18.25 -6.65
N ALA A 14 -34.62 17.20 -5.84
CA ALA A 14 -33.61 17.04 -4.79
C ALA A 14 -32.77 15.79 -5.02
N ASP A 15 -31.47 15.91 -4.78
CA ASP A 15 -30.55 14.80 -4.93
C ASP A 15 -30.71 13.79 -3.79
N VAL A 16 -30.82 12.51 -4.16
CA VAL A 16 -30.88 11.39 -3.23
C VAL A 16 -29.66 10.50 -3.40
N HIS A 17 -29.05 10.13 -2.29
CA HIS A 17 -27.79 9.38 -2.25
C HIS A 17 -27.88 8.24 -1.25
N THR A 18 -27.03 7.22 -1.41
CA THR A 18 -26.87 6.17 -0.41
C THR A 18 -26.25 6.73 0.86
N GLN A 19 -26.43 6.05 1.99
CA GLN A 19 -25.84 6.46 3.27
C GLN A 19 -24.30 6.65 3.15
N ASP A 20 -23.61 5.72 2.51
CA ASP A 20 -22.15 5.81 2.31
C ASP A 20 -21.73 7.02 1.49
N ARG A 21 -22.54 7.40 0.49
CA ARG A 21 -22.25 8.58 -0.34
C ARG A 21 -22.47 9.87 0.45
N TRP A 22 -23.48 9.94 1.31
CA TRP A 22 -23.64 11.06 2.24
C TRP A 22 -22.46 11.17 3.21
N ARG A 23 -21.96 10.05 3.76
CA ARG A 23 -20.79 10.04 4.65
C ARG A 23 -19.56 10.68 4.01
N ARG A 24 -19.29 10.36 2.74
CA ARG A 24 -18.19 10.96 1.97
C ARG A 24 -18.36 12.46 1.76
N LEU A 25 -19.61 12.93 1.67
CA LEU A 25 -19.95 14.35 1.62
C LEU A 25 -19.94 15.04 3.00
N GLY A 26 -19.54 14.32 4.06
CA GLY A 26 -19.50 14.87 5.42
C GLY A 26 -20.87 14.96 6.08
N ARG A 27 -21.82 14.11 5.68
CA ARG A 27 -23.18 14.06 6.24
C ARG A 27 -23.54 12.66 6.69
N ASP A 28 -24.19 12.57 7.84
CA ASP A 28 -24.74 11.31 8.34
C ASP A 28 -26.27 11.36 8.25
N VAL A 29 -26.87 10.27 7.78
CA VAL A 29 -28.33 10.08 7.82
C VAL A 29 -28.75 9.95 9.27
N LEU A 30 -29.83 10.64 9.65
CA LEU A 30 -30.40 10.55 11.00
C LEU A 30 -30.83 9.10 11.29
N GLU A 31 -30.56 8.63 12.50
CA GLU A 31 -30.86 7.23 12.89
C GLU A 31 -32.36 6.91 12.75
N GLU A 32 -33.22 7.88 13.08
CA GLU A 32 -34.68 7.78 12.94
C GLU A 32 -35.14 7.67 11.48
N GLU A 33 -34.41 8.29 10.56
CA GLU A 33 -34.73 8.33 9.12
C GLU A 33 -34.18 7.11 8.36
N LEU A 34 -33.28 6.31 8.96
CA LEU A 34 -32.76 5.08 8.35
C LEU A 34 -33.85 4.06 8.04
N ALA A 35 -34.92 4.05 8.84
CA ALA A 35 -36.08 3.20 8.61
C ALA A 35 -37.01 3.73 7.49
N ARG A 36 -36.83 4.99 7.05
CA ARG A 36 -37.71 5.69 6.11
C ARG A 36 -36.94 6.19 4.90
N PRO A 37 -36.41 5.30 4.03
CA PRO A 37 -35.67 5.75 2.85
C PRO A 37 -36.59 6.50 1.89
N ALA A 38 -36.13 7.63 1.36
CA ALA A 38 -36.86 8.38 0.34
C ALA A 38 -37.09 7.56 -0.95
N LYS A 39 -36.14 6.66 -1.26
CA LYS A 39 -36.26 5.75 -2.40
C LYS A 39 -35.53 4.43 -2.13
N ALA A 40 -36.16 3.30 -2.41
CA ALA A 40 -35.55 1.99 -2.38
C ALA A 40 -35.55 1.38 -3.79
N LEU A 41 -34.38 0.96 -4.28
CA LEU A 41 -34.23 0.41 -5.62
C LEU A 41 -33.47 -0.92 -5.58
N ALA A 42 -33.94 -1.92 -6.33
CA ALA A 42 -33.19 -3.16 -6.47
C ALA A 42 -31.82 -2.90 -7.14
N ARG A 43 -30.76 -3.48 -6.57
CA ARG A 43 -29.41 -3.33 -7.15
C ARG A 43 -29.38 -4.00 -8.52
N ARG A 44 -29.07 -3.23 -9.57
CA ARG A 44 -28.79 -3.82 -10.89
C ARG A 44 -27.56 -4.72 -10.79
N ARG A 45 -27.71 -5.98 -11.22
CA ARG A 45 -26.56 -6.88 -11.38
C ARG A 45 -25.61 -6.25 -12.41
N ALA A 46 -24.33 -6.11 -12.06
CA ALA A 46 -23.32 -5.74 -13.06
C ALA A 46 -23.32 -6.80 -14.16
N PRO A 47 -23.14 -6.43 -15.44
CA PRO A 47 -22.89 -7.42 -16.48
C PRO A 47 -21.69 -8.26 -16.06
N GLY A 48 -21.88 -9.57 -15.98
CA GLY A 48 -20.81 -10.51 -15.66
C GLY A 48 -19.68 -10.41 -16.69
N PRO A 49 -18.47 -10.92 -16.37
CA PRO A 49 -17.42 -11.04 -17.37
C PRO A 49 -17.96 -11.85 -18.56
N SER A 50 -17.91 -11.28 -19.75
CA SER A 50 -18.28 -11.95 -20.99
C SER A 50 -17.54 -13.28 -21.08
N PRO A 51 -18.20 -14.42 -21.37
CA PRO A 51 -17.48 -15.66 -21.64
C PRO A 51 -16.64 -15.43 -22.90
N GLY A 52 -15.31 -15.39 -22.73
CA GLY A 52 -14.37 -15.46 -23.84
C GLY A 52 -14.52 -16.79 -24.59
N PRO A 53 -14.10 -16.86 -25.87
CA PRO A 53 -14.27 -18.06 -26.67
C PRO A 53 -13.53 -19.23 -26.03
N ALA A 54 -14.20 -20.40 -26.04
CA ALA A 54 -13.76 -21.64 -25.45
C ALA A 54 -12.37 -22.07 -25.95
N GLY A 55 -11.39 -22.09 -25.04
CA GLY A 55 -10.08 -22.68 -25.23
C GLY A 55 -9.84 -23.79 -24.20
N GLU A 56 -9.94 -25.03 -24.70
CA GLU A 56 -9.32 -26.29 -24.22
C GLU A 56 -9.20 -26.55 -22.71
N VAL A 57 -10.13 -27.38 -22.22
CA VAL A 57 -10.04 -28.11 -20.95
C VAL A 57 -9.02 -29.26 -21.04
N SER A 58 -7.95 -29.17 -20.26
CA SER A 58 -7.08 -30.30 -19.95
C SER A 58 -7.73 -31.26 -18.93
N LYS A 59 -7.72 -32.54 -19.28
CA LYS A 59 -8.14 -33.69 -18.48
C LYS A 59 -7.17 -33.99 -17.33
N THR A 60 -7.70 -34.42 -16.18
CA THR A 60 -7.10 -35.38 -15.22
C THR A 60 -8.25 -35.87 -14.32
N ILE A 61 -8.82 -37.05 -14.55
CA ILE A 61 -8.49 -38.39 -14.00
C ILE A 61 -8.50 -38.48 -12.47
N SER A 62 -9.61 -38.97 -11.92
CA SER A 62 -9.74 -39.91 -10.79
C SER A 62 -11.24 -40.10 -10.56
N GLY A 63 -11.88 -41.25 -10.35
CA GLY A 63 -11.50 -42.63 -10.11
C GLY A 63 -12.84 -43.33 -9.84
N ARG A 64 -13.05 -44.50 -10.47
CA ARG A 64 -14.33 -45.22 -10.53
C ARG A 64 -14.47 -46.14 -9.31
N VAL A 65 -15.58 -46.05 -8.58
CA VAL A 65 -16.10 -47.15 -7.75
C VAL A 65 -17.61 -47.25 -7.94
N ALA A 66 -18.04 -48.41 -8.40
CA ALA A 66 -19.43 -48.82 -8.55
C ALA A 66 -19.97 -49.31 -7.21
N GLY A 67 -21.23 -48.98 -6.90
CA GLY A 67 -21.92 -49.62 -5.78
C GLY A 67 -23.20 -48.93 -5.33
N ARG A 68 -24.32 -49.46 -5.83
CA ARG A 68 -25.60 -49.64 -5.13
C ARG A 68 -26.55 -48.43 -5.06
N ASP A 69 -27.56 -48.47 -5.92
CA ASP A 69 -28.77 -47.65 -5.83
C ASP A 69 -29.59 -48.00 -4.57
N PRO A 70 -29.99 -47.01 -3.74
CA PRO A 70 -31.10 -47.15 -2.82
C PRO A 70 -32.45 -46.73 -3.48
N PRO A 71 -33.59 -47.26 -3.02
CA PRO A 71 -34.90 -47.13 -3.67
C PRO A 71 -35.50 -45.71 -3.57
N PRO A 72 -36.50 -45.39 -4.41
CA PRO A 72 -37.14 -44.07 -4.40
C PRO A 72 -38.16 -43.95 -3.27
N ASP A 73 -37.93 -43.03 -2.32
CA ASP A 73 -38.96 -42.61 -1.37
C ASP A 73 -39.94 -41.62 -2.03
N PRO A 74 -41.26 -41.72 -1.75
CA PRO A 74 -42.29 -40.94 -2.41
C PRO A 74 -42.54 -39.58 -1.72
N ALA A 75 -42.88 -38.58 -2.55
CA ALA A 75 -43.58 -37.35 -2.17
C ALA A 75 -42.86 -36.42 -1.15
N GLY A 76 -41.71 -35.88 -1.57
CA GLY A 76 -41.17 -34.63 -1.02
C GLY A 76 -41.94 -33.43 -1.59
N VAL A 77 -42.65 -32.74 -0.71
CA VAL A 77 -43.24 -31.39 -0.91
C VAL A 77 -42.24 -30.50 -1.65
N PRO A 78 -42.63 -29.78 -2.73
CA PRO A 78 -41.71 -28.85 -3.39
C PRO A 78 -41.25 -27.82 -2.36
N PRO A 79 -39.94 -27.59 -2.15
CA PRO A 79 -39.49 -26.46 -1.37
C PRO A 79 -39.98 -25.22 -2.11
N GLU A 80 -40.87 -24.48 -1.45
CA GLU A 80 -41.27 -23.13 -1.82
C GLU A 80 -40.00 -22.30 -1.98
N ALA A 81 -39.53 -22.18 -3.22
CA ALA A 81 -38.42 -21.34 -3.60
C ALA A 81 -38.88 -19.90 -3.41
N THR A 82 -38.81 -19.42 -2.18
CA THR A 82 -38.75 -17.98 -1.89
C THR A 82 -37.44 -17.52 -2.53
N GLU A 83 -37.52 -17.08 -3.80
CA GLU A 83 -36.39 -16.40 -4.43
C GLU A 83 -35.96 -15.27 -3.50
N PRO A 84 -34.69 -15.20 -3.07
CA PRO A 84 -34.26 -14.11 -2.22
C PRO A 84 -34.41 -12.81 -3.01
N ALA A 85 -35.41 -12.01 -2.64
CA ALA A 85 -35.65 -10.70 -3.21
C ALA A 85 -34.31 -9.95 -3.30
N ALA A 86 -33.97 -9.49 -4.50
CA ALA A 86 -32.68 -8.84 -4.74
C ALA A 86 -32.45 -7.72 -3.70
N PRO A 87 -31.24 -7.57 -3.14
CA PRO A 87 -30.99 -6.61 -2.08
C PRO A 87 -31.34 -5.19 -2.56
N LEU A 88 -32.28 -4.58 -1.85
CA LEU A 88 -32.71 -3.20 -2.10
C LEU A 88 -31.62 -2.24 -1.61
N VAL A 89 -31.30 -1.25 -2.44
CA VAL A 89 -30.42 -0.14 -2.11
C VAL A 89 -31.28 1.03 -1.66
N HIS A 90 -31.04 1.52 -0.46
CA HIS A 90 -31.75 2.66 0.12
C HIS A 90 -31.05 3.98 -0.21
N TYR A 91 -31.85 4.97 -0.60
CA TYR A 91 -31.43 6.32 -0.90
C TYR A 91 -32.14 7.31 0.01
N TYR A 92 -31.39 8.29 0.49
CA TYR A 92 -31.83 9.33 1.41
C TYR A 92 -31.62 10.70 0.79
N GLY A 93 -32.51 11.64 1.10
CA GLY A 93 -32.36 13.05 0.71
C GLY A 93 -31.58 13.87 1.73
N GLU A 94 -31.17 15.08 1.35
CA GLU A 94 -30.45 16.00 2.24
C GLU A 94 -31.23 16.31 3.52
N TRP A 95 -32.56 16.42 3.45
CA TRP A 95 -33.45 16.68 4.59
C TRP A 95 -33.44 15.57 5.65
N GLN A 96 -32.95 14.38 5.30
CA GLN A 96 -32.83 13.23 6.21
C GLN A 96 -31.43 13.14 6.84
N THR A 97 -30.56 14.10 6.55
CA THR A 97 -29.14 14.07 6.95
C THR A 97 -28.77 15.26 7.84
N ARG A 98 -27.73 15.06 8.66
CA ARG A 98 -27.07 16.10 9.45
C ARG A 98 -25.58 16.17 9.10
N VAL A 99 -24.95 17.32 9.34
CA VAL A 99 -23.49 17.46 9.18
C VAL A 99 -22.79 16.53 10.18
N ALA A 100 -21.94 15.65 9.65
CA ALA A 100 -21.18 14.70 10.45
C ALA A 100 -19.99 15.42 11.10
N VAL A 101 -19.87 15.32 12.42
CA VAL A 101 -18.70 15.82 13.14
C VAL A 101 -17.68 14.69 13.24
N PRO A 102 -16.46 14.84 12.70
CA PRO A 102 -15.45 13.79 12.74
C PRO A 102 -15.00 13.53 14.18
N LEU A 103 -14.59 12.30 14.47
CA LEU A 103 -14.12 11.89 15.80
C LEU A 103 -12.93 12.77 16.22
N ALA A 104 -12.87 13.14 17.50
CA ALA A 104 -11.73 13.87 18.03
C ALA A 104 -10.58 12.92 18.41
N ALA A 105 -9.35 13.32 18.10
CA ALA A 105 -8.18 12.69 18.71
C ALA A 105 -8.17 12.97 20.21
N ARG A 106 -7.88 11.93 21.01
CA ARG A 106 -7.81 12.04 22.48
C ARG A 106 -6.45 11.52 22.93
N ASN A 107 -5.77 12.27 23.80
CA ASN A 107 -4.49 11.90 24.41
C ASN A 107 -3.40 11.55 23.38
N GLY A 108 -3.30 12.34 22.31
CA GLY A 108 -2.32 12.11 21.24
C GLY A 108 -2.57 10.87 20.38
N LYS A 109 -3.68 10.13 20.59
CA LYS A 109 -4.04 8.94 19.79
C LYS A 109 -4.98 9.30 18.65
N VAL A 110 -4.65 8.82 17.46
CA VAL A 110 -5.42 9.05 16.24
C VAL A 110 -6.50 7.98 16.10
N PRO A 111 -7.79 8.34 15.92
CA PRO A 111 -8.84 7.36 15.68
C PRO A 111 -8.65 6.69 14.30
N ARG A 112 -8.65 5.36 14.27
CA ARG A 112 -8.37 4.55 13.07
C ARG A 112 -9.60 3.77 12.62
N ASN A 113 -9.70 3.54 11.31
CA ASN A 113 -10.69 2.62 10.73
C ASN A 113 -10.32 1.16 11.04
N ALA A 114 -11.19 0.20 10.71
CA ALA A 114 -10.94 -1.24 10.91
C ALA A 114 -9.64 -1.75 10.26
N MET A 115 -9.17 -1.06 9.21
CA MET A 115 -7.90 -1.37 8.52
C MET A 115 -6.68 -0.68 9.16
N GLY A 116 -6.85 0.06 10.25
CA GLY A 116 -5.77 0.80 10.91
C GLY A 116 -5.37 2.13 10.24
N ASN A 117 -6.08 2.55 9.19
CA ASN A 117 -5.81 3.77 8.42
C ASN A 117 -6.83 4.87 8.72
N VAL A 118 -6.52 6.10 8.31
CA VAL A 118 -7.43 7.25 8.35
C VAL A 118 -7.71 7.71 6.94
N GLU A 119 -8.99 7.89 6.61
CA GLU A 119 -9.40 8.47 5.32
C GLU A 119 -9.14 9.97 5.32
N VAL A 120 -8.41 10.45 4.32
CA VAL A 120 -8.11 11.87 4.13
C VAL A 120 -8.82 12.40 2.88
N PRO A 121 -9.03 13.72 2.77
CA PRO A 121 -9.62 14.30 1.55
C PRO A 121 -8.86 13.86 0.30
N PRO A 122 -9.56 13.46 -0.79
CA PRO A 122 -10.99 13.64 -1.06
C PRO A 122 -11.94 12.53 -0.56
N LEU A 123 -11.46 11.47 0.08
CA LEU A 123 -12.32 10.35 0.50
C LEU A 123 -13.24 10.72 1.68
N ALA A 124 -12.70 11.48 2.62
CA ALA A 124 -13.43 12.05 3.74
C ALA A 124 -13.54 13.58 3.59
N HIS A 125 -14.65 14.15 4.06
CA HIS A 125 -14.85 15.60 4.04
C HIS A 125 -13.91 16.33 5.01
N ALA A 126 -13.66 15.74 6.19
CA ALA A 126 -12.85 16.36 7.23
C ALA A 126 -12.00 15.30 7.95
N LEU A 127 -10.83 15.74 8.42
CA LEU A 127 -9.97 14.93 9.28
C LEU A 127 -10.53 14.86 10.70
N PRO A 128 -10.16 13.82 11.48
CA PRO A 128 -10.42 13.79 12.91
C PRO A 128 -10.01 15.10 13.61
N LEU A 129 -10.84 15.62 14.50
CA LEU A 129 -10.56 16.89 15.18
C LEU A 129 -9.26 16.78 15.98
N GLY A 130 -8.41 17.80 15.89
CA GLY A 130 -7.10 17.81 16.56
C GLY A 130 -6.04 16.95 15.88
N THR A 131 -6.26 16.51 14.64
CA THR A 131 -5.25 15.82 13.82
C THR A 131 -4.87 16.61 12.59
N VAL A 132 -3.64 16.37 12.12
CA VAL A 132 -3.07 17.00 10.93
C VAL A 132 -2.56 15.91 9.99
N HIS A 133 -2.80 16.11 8.70
CA HIS A 133 -2.28 15.26 7.63
C HIS A 133 -0.94 15.80 7.14
N LEU A 134 0.09 14.97 7.22
CA LEU A 134 1.42 15.25 6.70
C LEU A 134 1.65 14.43 5.43
N ASP A 135 1.49 15.06 4.26
CA ASP A 135 1.76 14.43 2.95
C ASP A 135 3.25 14.44 2.59
N LEU A 136 4.03 13.72 3.41
CA LEU A 136 5.48 13.61 3.24
C LEU A 136 5.90 12.14 3.02
N PRO A 137 6.82 11.86 2.09
CA PRO A 137 7.26 10.50 1.82
C PRO A 137 8.05 9.95 3.02
N SER A 138 7.78 8.70 3.38
CA SER A 138 8.47 7.97 4.46
C SER A 138 8.42 8.64 5.84
N VAL A 139 7.46 9.55 6.08
CA VAL A 139 7.29 10.21 7.39
C VAL A 139 6.89 9.24 8.50
N PHE A 140 6.26 8.11 8.15
CA PHE A 140 5.88 7.06 9.11
C PHE A 140 7.07 6.52 9.92
N ALA A 141 8.25 6.37 9.30
CA ALA A 141 9.46 5.94 10.00
C ALA A 141 9.95 6.99 11.00
N VAL A 142 9.73 8.27 10.71
CA VAL A 142 10.06 9.39 11.60
C VAL A 142 9.16 9.39 12.83
N CYS A 143 7.84 9.17 12.63
CA CYS A 143 6.90 9.06 13.74
C CYS A 143 7.23 7.87 14.66
N GLN A 144 7.62 6.72 14.08
CA GLN A 144 8.07 5.56 14.87
C GLN A 144 9.33 5.87 15.68
N ALA A 145 10.30 6.60 15.10
CA ALA A 145 11.51 7.01 15.80
C ALA A 145 11.21 7.93 17.01
N LEU A 146 10.19 8.78 16.90
CA LEU A 146 9.72 9.65 17.99
C LEU A 146 8.75 8.95 18.96
N ARG A 147 8.35 7.70 18.69
CA ARG A 147 7.33 6.96 19.45
C ARG A 147 6.00 7.71 19.56
N VAL A 148 5.65 8.48 18.53
CA VAL A 148 4.38 9.20 18.42
C VAL A 148 3.35 8.32 17.71
N ASP A 149 2.10 8.34 18.18
CA ASP A 149 1.01 7.63 17.51
C ASP A 149 0.71 8.25 16.15
N ALA A 150 0.76 7.42 15.12
CA ALA A 150 0.65 7.81 13.73
C ALA A 150 -0.24 6.81 13.00
N ALA A 151 -1.12 7.30 12.12
CA ALA A 151 -1.95 6.44 11.27
C ALA A 151 -1.65 6.73 9.79
N PRO A 152 -1.50 5.70 8.94
CA PRO A 152 -1.36 5.92 7.49
C PRO A 152 -2.59 6.63 6.92
N ALA A 153 -2.36 7.63 6.07
CA ALA A 153 -3.41 8.43 5.44
C ALA A 153 -3.84 7.79 4.11
N LEU A 154 -5.10 7.35 4.02
CA LEU A 154 -5.71 6.81 2.82
C LEU A 154 -6.30 7.96 1.99
N ALA A 155 -5.64 8.30 0.89
CA ALA A 155 -6.03 9.41 0.01
C ALA A 155 -6.94 8.97 -1.15
N GLY A 156 -6.99 7.67 -1.46
CA GLY A 156 -7.75 7.18 -2.61
C GLY A 156 -7.55 5.71 -2.88
N PHE A 157 -8.08 5.27 -4.02
CA PHE A 157 -7.86 3.93 -4.55
C PHE A 157 -7.37 4.04 -6.00
N GLU A 158 -6.25 3.42 -6.30
CA GLU A 158 -5.75 3.30 -7.67
C GLU A 158 -6.23 1.98 -8.27
N HIS A 159 -6.82 2.06 -9.47
CA HIS A 159 -7.30 0.90 -10.18
C HIS A 159 -6.23 0.45 -11.17
N ARG A 160 -5.59 -0.70 -10.90
CA ARG A 160 -4.62 -1.33 -11.81
C ARG A 160 -5.00 -2.78 -12.06
N GLY A 161 -5.09 -3.18 -13.32
CA GLY A 161 -5.38 -4.56 -13.72
C GLY A 161 -6.71 -5.10 -13.16
N GLY A 162 -7.74 -4.26 -13.09
CA GLY A 162 -9.06 -4.64 -12.57
C GLY A 162 -9.13 -4.79 -11.04
N ARG A 163 -8.06 -4.51 -10.30
CA ARG A 163 -8.04 -4.48 -8.84
C ARG A 163 -7.89 -3.04 -8.34
N ALA A 164 -8.60 -2.71 -7.27
CA ALA A 164 -8.49 -1.44 -6.57
C ALA A 164 -7.50 -1.58 -5.42
N THR A 165 -6.39 -0.84 -5.47
CA THR A 165 -5.35 -0.84 -4.45
C THR A 165 -5.43 0.47 -3.65
N PRO A 166 -5.36 0.43 -2.31
CA PRO A 166 -5.39 1.64 -1.50
C PRO A 166 -4.14 2.51 -1.72
N CYS A 167 -4.35 3.80 -1.99
CA CYS A 167 -3.29 4.79 -2.11
C CYS A 167 -3.04 5.44 -0.74
N LEU A 168 -2.02 4.94 -0.03
CA LEU A 168 -1.58 5.53 1.23
C LEU A 168 -0.56 6.65 0.94
N ARG A 169 -0.87 7.86 1.37
CA ARG A 169 -0.05 9.06 1.15
C ARG A 169 0.18 9.81 2.45
N GLY A 170 1.42 9.74 2.94
CA GLY A 170 1.79 10.39 4.19
C GLY A 170 1.14 9.75 5.41
N VAL A 171 0.97 10.54 6.46
CA VAL A 171 0.52 10.08 7.79
C VAL A 171 -0.37 11.13 8.43
N VAL A 172 -1.35 10.69 9.22
CA VAL A 172 -2.13 11.54 10.13
C VAL A 172 -1.54 11.43 11.54
N VAL A 173 -1.26 12.57 12.15
CA VAL A 173 -0.68 12.70 13.50
C VAL A 173 -1.55 13.67 14.31
N ALA A 174 -1.52 13.57 15.65
CA ALA A 174 -2.09 14.59 16.52
C ALA A 174 -1.39 15.95 16.29
N ALA A 175 -2.15 17.04 16.29
CA ALA A 175 -1.65 18.39 16.03
C ALA A 175 -0.52 18.81 16.99
N GLU A 176 -0.56 18.32 18.23
CA GLU A 176 0.45 18.57 19.27
C GLU A 176 1.86 18.09 18.88
N HIS A 177 1.96 17.04 18.07
CA HIS A 177 3.24 16.42 17.71
C HIS A 177 3.72 16.82 16.31
N GLU A 178 2.94 17.62 15.57
CA GLU A 178 3.25 18.04 14.21
C GLU A 178 4.65 18.65 14.09
N GLY A 179 4.94 19.66 14.93
CA GLY A 179 6.22 20.37 14.91
C GLY A 179 7.41 19.45 15.16
N ALA A 180 7.31 18.55 16.15
CA ALA A 180 8.38 17.60 16.47
C ALA A 180 8.65 16.62 15.32
N VAL A 181 7.60 16.14 14.65
CA VAL A 181 7.72 15.24 13.50
C VAL A 181 8.36 15.96 12.31
N LEU A 182 7.93 17.18 12.00
CA LEU A 182 8.46 17.97 10.90
C LEU A 182 9.95 18.32 11.10
N GLU A 183 10.34 18.77 12.29
CA GLU A 183 11.73 19.09 12.59
C GLU A 183 12.64 17.88 12.41
N LEU A 184 12.25 16.72 12.97
CA LEU A 184 13.03 15.50 12.80
C LEU A 184 13.08 15.05 11.34
N TYR A 185 11.96 15.17 10.61
CA TYR A 185 11.89 14.84 9.20
C TYR A 185 12.87 15.66 8.37
N TRP A 186 12.87 16.99 8.54
CA TRP A 186 13.76 17.88 7.80
C TRP A 186 15.23 17.66 8.16
N ARG A 187 15.52 17.37 9.43
CA ARG A 187 16.87 17.00 9.85
C ARG A 187 17.35 15.73 9.12
N GLN A 188 16.53 14.69 9.09
CA GLN A 188 16.86 13.45 8.37
C GLN A 188 16.97 13.67 6.86
N ALA A 189 16.12 14.50 6.27
CA ALA A 189 16.18 14.83 4.84
C ALA A 189 17.51 15.49 4.48
N ARG A 190 17.96 16.49 5.26
CA ARG A 190 19.26 17.15 5.08
C ARG A 190 20.42 16.18 5.23
N GLU A 191 20.39 15.29 6.22
CA GLU A 191 21.43 14.27 6.38
C GLU A 191 21.48 13.30 5.18
N ARG A 192 20.32 12.88 4.66
CA ARG A 192 20.23 12.01 3.47
C ARG A 192 20.79 12.70 2.24
N GLU A 193 20.45 13.97 2.04
CA GLU A 193 20.96 14.78 0.94
C GLU A 193 22.48 14.97 1.03
N ALA A 194 23.01 15.35 2.19
CA ALA A 194 24.44 15.48 2.42
C ALA A 194 25.20 14.17 2.17
N ARG A 195 24.66 13.03 2.62
CA ARG A 195 25.22 11.70 2.34
C ARG A 195 25.16 11.36 0.85
N ALA A 196 24.07 11.71 0.16
CA ALA A 196 23.94 11.50 -1.28
C ALA A 196 24.94 12.37 -2.06
N GLU A 197 25.13 13.63 -1.67
CA GLU A 197 26.15 14.51 -2.23
C GLU A 197 27.56 13.96 -2.03
N ALA A 198 27.90 13.52 -0.82
CA ALA A 198 29.20 12.92 -0.53
C ALA A 198 29.45 11.69 -1.42
N ARG A 199 28.44 10.81 -1.58
CA ARG A 199 28.53 9.66 -2.49
C ARG A 199 28.69 10.09 -3.95
N ARG A 200 27.95 11.12 -4.41
CA ARG A 200 28.09 11.66 -5.77
C ARG A 200 29.48 12.23 -6.01
N ARG A 201 30.03 12.98 -5.04
CA ARG A 201 31.40 13.53 -5.11
C ARG A 201 32.44 12.41 -5.18
N GLN A 202 32.35 11.41 -4.30
CA GLN A 202 33.25 10.25 -4.33
C GLN A 202 33.17 9.46 -5.65
N ALA A 203 31.97 9.27 -6.18
CA ALA A 203 31.77 8.61 -7.47
C ALA A 203 32.38 9.42 -8.63
N ALA A 204 32.19 10.75 -8.62
CA ALA A 204 32.81 11.64 -9.60
C ALA A 204 34.34 11.60 -9.51
N GLU A 205 34.91 11.68 -8.31
CA GLU A 205 36.36 11.56 -8.09
C GLU A 205 36.90 10.22 -8.59
N ALA A 206 36.22 9.11 -8.30
CA ALA A 206 36.61 7.79 -8.79
C ALA A 206 36.58 7.73 -10.32
N ALA A 207 35.53 8.27 -10.95
CA ALA A 207 35.40 8.36 -12.40
C ALA A 207 36.54 9.21 -13.02
N TRP A 208 36.87 10.36 -12.42
CA TRP A 208 37.97 11.21 -12.87
C TRP A 208 39.32 10.51 -12.76
N ARG A 209 39.58 9.81 -11.65
CA ARG A 209 40.82 9.03 -11.48
C ARG A 209 40.92 7.94 -12.54
N SER A 210 39.81 7.29 -12.87
CA SER A 210 39.78 6.27 -13.91
C SER A 210 40.04 6.85 -15.31
N LEU A 211 39.42 7.98 -15.63
CA LEU A 211 39.65 8.69 -16.89
C LEU A 211 41.12 9.10 -17.06
N LEU A 212 41.73 9.66 -16.01
CA LEU A 212 43.14 10.05 -16.02
C LEU A 212 44.07 8.84 -16.17
N ARG A 213 43.77 7.71 -15.52
CA ARG A 213 44.52 6.45 -15.71
C ARG A 213 44.42 5.95 -17.15
N ALA A 214 43.23 5.97 -17.75
CA ALA A 214 43.02 5.56 -19.14
C ALA A 214 43.78 6.46 -20.13
N LEU A 215 43.76 7.78 -19.91
CA LEU A 215 44.55 8.75 -20.67
C LEU A 215 46.06 8.50 -20.55
N LEU A 216 46.55 8.29 -19.33
CA LEU A 216 47.96 7.99 -19.08
C LEU A 216 48.39 6.68 -19.75
N ALA A 217 47.54 5.64 -19.69
CA ALA A 217 47.78 4.36 -20.38
C ALA A 217 47.87 4.57 -21.90
N ARG A 218 46.98 5.38 -22.48
CA ARG A 218 47.02 5.73 -23.91
C ARG A 218 48.32 6.44 -24.29
N VAL A 219 48.75 7.44 -23.52
CA VAL A 219 50.01 8.16 -23.78
C VAL A 219 51.21 7.21 -23.69
N ARG A 220 51.25 6.32 -22.69
CA ARG A 220 52.31 5.32 -22.55
C ARG A 220 52.35 4.32 -23.71
N LEU A 221 51.18 3.88 -24.18
CA LEU A 221 51.09 3.00 -25.36
C LEU A 221 51.58 3.71 -26.62
N GLN A 222 51.17 4.96 -26.84
CA GLN A 222 51.64 5.77 -27.97
C GLN A 222 53.16 6.00 -27.93
N ALA A 223 53.74 6.23 -26.76
CA ALA A 223 55.19 6.39 -26.64
C ALA A 223 55.98 5.10 -26.95
N ARG A 224 55.37 3.91 -26.74
CA ARG A 224 56.03 2.61 -26.95
C ARG A 224 55.80 2.03 -28.35
N TYR A 225 54.68 2.36 -28.98
CA TYR A 225 54.23 1.74 -30.24
C TYR A 225 53.88 2.77 -31.33
N GLY A 226 54.00 4.06 -31.04
CA GLY A 226 53.51 5.15 -31.92
C GLY A 226 54.36 5.42 -33.16
N GLU A 227 55.62 4.98 -33.22
CA GLU A 227 56.44 5.11 -34.43
C GLU A 227 56.45 3.86 -35.33
N GLU A 228 56.11 2.67 -34.83
CA GLU A 228 56.24 1.42 -35.60
C GLU A 228 54.90 0.66 -35.84
N GLY A 229 53.79 1.11 -35.25
CA GLY A 229 52.55 0.34 -35.17
C GLY A 229 51.36 0.84 -36.00
N ALA A 230 51.54 1.13 -37.29
CA ALA A 230 50.42 1.48 -38.19
C ALA A 230 49.59 0.27 -38.69
N GLY A 231 49.85 -0.95 -38.20
CA GLY A 231 49.18 -2.13 -38.75
C GLY A 231 49.15 -3.35 -37.84
N GLN A 232 48.33 -3.33 -36.78
CA GLN A 232 47.59 -4.50 -36.26
C GLN A 232 46.76 -4.10 -35.04
N GLY A 233 45.47 -3.81 -35.28
CA GLY A 233 44.51 -3.40 -34.25
C GLY A 233 43.99 -4.58 -33.44
N GLY A 234 44.59 -4.81 -32.28
CA GLY A 234 43.90 -5.48 -31.17
C GLY A 234 42.91 -4.51 -30.53
N SER A 235 41.63 -4.90 -30.45
CA SER A 235 40.50 -4.07 -30.02
C SER A 235 40.80 -3.24 -28.76
N MET A 236 40.85 -1.92 -28.96
CA MET A 236 41.13 -0.88 -27.97
C MET A 236 40.12 -0.85 -26.80
N GLN A 237 39.02 -1.59 -26.92
CA GLN A 237 37.93 -1.66 -25.94
C GLN A 237 38.28 -2.59 -24.74
N ASP A 238 39.14 -3.58 -24.95
CA ASP A 238 39.36 -4.67 -23.98
C ASP A 238 40.38 -4.31 -22.88
N ALA A 239 41.44 -3.59 -23.25
CA ALA A 239 42.43 -3.08 -22.30
C ALA A 239 41.88 -1.94 -21.43
N ALA A 240 40.99 -1.12 -22.00
CA ALA A 240 40.27 -0.09 -21.25
C ALA A 240 39.29 -0.72 -20.26
N ALA A 241 38.53 -1.74 -20.67
CA ALA A 241 37.62 -2.48 -19.78
C ALA A 241 38.36 -3.12 -18.58
N THR A 242 39.51 -3.76 -18.84
CA THR A 242 40.32 -4.40 -17.78
C THR A 242 40.87 -3.40 -16.74
N LEU A 243 41.18 -2.15 -17.14
CA LEU A 243 41.65 -1.10 -16.23
C LEU A 243 40.52 -0.32 -15.54
N LEU A 244 39.29 -0.44 -16.05
CA LEU A 244 38.09 0.24 -15.57
C LEU A 244 37.33 -0.56 -14.52
N GLU A 245 37.71 -1.82 -14.25
CA GLU A 245 37.11 -2.61 -13.17
C GLU A 245 37.30 -1.89 -11.83
N PRO A 246 36.21 -1.48 -11.15
CA PRO A 246 36.33 -1.03 -9.77
C PRO A 246 36.77 -2.26 -8.99
N GLU A 247 37.92 -2.22 -8.31
CA GLU A 247 38.25 -3.26 -7.35
C GLU A 247 37.10 -3.35 -6.34
N ALA A 248 36.26 -4.36 -6.53
CA ALA A 248 35.19 -4.74 -5.64
C ALA A 248 35.86 -5.19 -4.35
N ARG A 249 36.07 -4.23 -3.45
CA ARG A 249 36.50 -4.50 -2.08
C ARG A 249 35.48 -5.42 -1.42
N GLY A 250 35.86 -6.69 -1.33
CA GLY A 250 35.55 -7.61 -0.24
C GLY A 250 34.08 -7.76 0.10
N GLY A 251 33.42 -8.68 -0.59
CA GLY A 251 32.20 -9.29 -0.06
C GLY A 251 32.46 -9.87 1.33
N CYS A 252 31.60 -9.51 2.28
CA CYS A 252 31.53 -10.16 3.57
C CYS A 252 31.16 -11.64 3.35
N VAL A 253 32.14 -12.54 3.45
CA VAL A 253 31.85 -13.97 3.51
C VAL A 253 31.37 -14.24 4.93
N ALA A 254 30.06 -14.44 5.07
CA ALA A 254 29.47 -14.98 6.27
C ALA A 254 30.07 -16.37 6.53
N ALA A 255 30.99 -16.46 7.49
CA ALA A 255 31.52 -17.73 7.96
C ALA A 255 30.45 -18.44 8.77
N GLY A 256 29.74 -19.38 8.12
CA GLY A 256 28.97 -20.40 8.81
C GLY A 256 29.92 -21.30 9.60
N ARG A 257 29.77 -21.31 10.92
CA ARG A 257 30.40 -22.31 11.81
C ARG A 257 29.28 -23.17 12.37
N ARG A 258 29.04 -24.33 11.74
CA ARG A 258 28.41 -25.48 12.39
C ARG A 258 29.53 -26.28 13.05
N VAL A 259 29.41 -26.51 14.35
CA VAL A 259 30.02 -27.66 15.02
C VAL A 259 28.95 -28.20 15.96
N ASP A 260 28.49 -29.40 15.65
CA ASP A 260 27.57 -30.18 16.48
C ASP A 260 28.32 -30.84 17.65
N ALA A 261 27.52 -31.22 18.65
CA ALA A 261 27.67 -32.38 19.54
C ALA A 261 28.37 -32.23 20.91
N GLU A 262 27.49 -32.18 21.93
CA GLU A 262 27.39 -33.16 23.03
C GLU A 262 28.04 -32.90 24.42
N ARG A 263 27.11 -32.71 25.37
CA ARG A 263 26.90 -33.49 26.62
C ARG A 263 27.64 -33.04 27.89
N GLY A 264 26.83 -32.67 28.91
CA GLY A 264 27.27 -32.45 30.29
C GLY A 264 26.13 -31.95 31.19
N HIS A 265 25.32 -32.88 31.68
CA HIS A 265 24.26 -32.69 32.68
C HIS A 265 24.87 -32.59 34.09
N GLN A 266 24.41 -31.67 34.95
CA GLN A 266 24.16 -31.77 36.41
C GLN A 266 23.98 -30.35 36.99
N HIS A 267 22.78 -30.01 37.50
CA HIS A 267 22.46 -29.85 38.94
C HIS A 267 23.37 -28.81 39.64
N THR A 268 22.86 -27.71 40.20
CA THR A 268 22.19 -27.70 41.51
C THR A 268 21.54 -26.33 41.84
N SER A 269 20.43 -26.43 42.58
CA SER A 269 19.93 -25.55 43.65
C SER A 269 19.70 -24.04 43.45
N ALA A 270 18.42 -23.68 43.48
CA ALA A 270 17.88 -22.46 44.07
C ALA A 270 18.25 -22.34 45.57
N PRO A 271 18.03 -21.16 46.17
CA PRO A 271 17.18 -21.17 47.36
C PRO A 271 16.09 -20.08 47.35
N GLU A 272 14.96 -20.52 47.89
CA GLU A 272 13.84 -19.77 48.45
C GLU A 272 14.22 -19.00 49.72
N GLU A 273 13.57 -17.83 49.86
CA GLU A 273 12.89 -17.27 51.04
C GLU A 273 13.62 -16.70 52.29
N ALA A 274 12.86 -15.75 52.88
CA ALA A 274 12.88 -15.15 54.23
C ALA A 274 13.83 -13.94 54.44
N GLU A 275 13.53 -12.89 55.21
CA GLU A 275 12.36 -12.34 55.94
C GLU A 275 12.81 -10.95 56.47
N GLU A 276 11.86 -10.08 56.85
CA GLU A 276 11.98 -8.87 57.72
C GLU A 276 12.95 -7.74 57.28
N ILE A 277 12.57 -6.45 57.20
CA ILE A 277 11.93 -5.53 58.18
C ILE A 277 11.15 -4.45 57.41
#